data_AF-A0A1Y1ZJJ0-F1
#
_entry.id   AF-A0A1Y1ZJJ0-F1
#
_cell.length_a   1.000
_cell.length_b   1.000
_cell.length_c   1.000
_cell.angle_alpha   90.00
_cell.angle_beta   90.00
_cell.angle_gamma   90.00
#
_symmetry.space_group_name_H-M   'P 1'
#
loop_
_entity.id
_entity.type
_entity.pdbx_description
1 polymer ?
#
loop_
_entity_poly.entity_id
_entity_poly.type
_entity_poly.pdbx_seq_one_letter_code
_entity_poly.pdbx_strand_id
1 'polypeptide(L)'
;MANLDAHLTKRSCGETANLVCYGTAGNPLWTMPPEFDCGEWSLPIPDAGTVLVLAKHIKPRTNSSVTYTDIARTINGGADPTSAEKAASLLGACGSGGGMQGVTVNAKDPAYNTPGYIASKAKPQDIIIKLVRAASS
;
A
#
# COMPACT_ATOMS: atom_id res chain seq x y z
N MET A 1 -1.67 24.28 -25.43
CA MET A 1 -2.75 23.29 -25.22
C MET A 1 -2.29 21.98 -25.81
N ALA A 2 -1.93 21.01 -24.96
CA ALA A 2 -1.62 19.65 -25.37
C ALA A 2 -2.46 18.68 -24.53
N ASN A 3 -3.02 17.70 -25.24
CA ASN A 3 -4.17 16.87 -24.95
C ASN A 3 -4.09 16.09 -23.62
N LEU A 4 -5.14 16.22 -22.80
CA LEU A 4 -5.36 15.50 -21.56
C LEU A 4 -6.17 14.22 -21.84
N ASP A 5 -5.76 13.35 -22.76
CA ASP A 5 -6.57 12.15 -23.06
C ASP A 5 -5.85 11.01 -23.83
N ALA A 6 -4.57 10.78 -23.57
CA ALA A 6 -3.87 9.62 -24.16
C ALA A 6 -3.29 8.70 -23.09
N HIS A 7 -4.05 7.64 -22.79
CA HIS A 7 -3.57 6.36 -22.27
C HIS A 7 -3.16 6.25 -20.79
N LEU A 8 -4.05 6.63 -19.88
CA LEU A 8 -4.18 5.89 -18.62
C LEU A 8 -4.83 4.52 -18.92
N THR A 9 -4.07 3.59 -19.50
CA THR A 9 -4.47 2.18 -19.47
C THR A 9 -4.54 1.74 -18.02
N LYS A 10 -5.76 1.66 -17.48
CA LYS A 10 -6.08 0.97 -16.22
C LYS A 10 -5.42 -0.40 -16.26
N ARG A 11 -4.49 -0.66 -15.36
CA ARG A 11 -3.88 -1.98 -15.19
C ARG A 11 -3.76 -2.28 -13.71
N SER A 12 -4.29 -3.44 -13.36
CA SER A 12 -4.25 -4.02 -12.03
C SER A 12 -2.82 -4.45 -11.69
N CYS A 13 -2.52 -4.42 -10.40
CA CYS A 13 -1.40 -5.15 -9.84
C CYS A 13 -1.35 -6.61 -10.32
N GLY A 14 -0.26 -7.01 -10.99
CA GLY A 14 0.04 -8.43 -11.26
C GLY A 14 -0.49 -9.02 -12.57
N GLU A 15 -0.95 -8.22 -13.52
CA GLU A 15 -1.46 -8.75 -14.82
C GLU A 15 -0.39 -9.23 -15.81
N THR A 16 0.91 -9.12 -15.50
CA THR A 16 1.98 -9.61 -16.38
C THR A 16 3.12 -10.28 -15.61
N ALA A 17 4.00 -10.99 -16.33
CA ALA A 17 5.23 -11.58 -15.80
C ALA A 17 6.19 -10.56 -15.14
N ASN A 18 6.01 -9.27 -15.42
CA ASN A 18 6.59 -8.19 -14.65
C ASN A 18 5.58 -7.79 -13.56
N LEU A 19 5.75 -8.35 -12.36
CA LEU A 19 4.95 -8.15 -11.15
C LEU A 19 5.03 -6.71 -10.60
N VAL A 20 4.85 -5.68 -11.43
CA VAL A 20 5.02 -4.30 -10.98
C VAL A 20 3.72 -3.54 -10.94
N CYS A 21 3.27 -3.25 -9.71
CA CYS A 21 2.26 -2.25 -9.41
C CYS A 21 2.92 -0.89 -9.26
N TYR A 22 2.82 -0.06 -10.30
CA TYR A 22 3.36 1.28 -10.29
C TYR A 22 2.34 2.29 -9.80
N GLY A 23 2.58 2.86 -8.62
CA GLY A 23 1.96 4.12 -8.21
C GLY A 23 2.82 5.29 -8.68
N THR A 24 2.59 5.70 -9.93
CA THR A 24 3.35 6.70 -10.73
C THR A 24 4.78 6.29 -11.10
N ALA A 25 5.00 6.07 -12.40
CA ALA A 25 6.29 6.00 -13.12
C ALA A 25 7.30 4.88 -12.82
N GLY A 26 7.16 4.03 -11.81
CA GLY A 26 8.33 3.23 -11.44
C GLY A 26 8.43 2.78 -10.00
N ASN A 27 7.71 3.48 -9.11
CA ASN A 27 8.06 3.44 -7.71
C ASN A 27 7.39 2.26 -6.99
N PRO A 28 8.16 1.32 -6.40
CA PRO A 28 7.60 0.23 -5.60
C PRO A 28 7.07 0.69 -4.24
N LEU A 29 7.27 1.96 -3.88
CA LEU A 29 6.95 2.53 -2.57
C LEU A 29 5.69 3.39 -2.60
N TRP A 30 4.84 3.20 -1.60
CA TRP A 30 3.85 4.17 -1.15
C TRP A 30 4.48 5.05 -0.07
N THR A 31 4.62 6.35 -0.36
CA THR A 31 5.10 7.34 0.61
C THR A 31 3.93 8.16 1.10
N MET A 32 3.78 8.28 2.43
CA MET A 32 2.70 9.06 3.02
C MET A 32 2.82 10.52 2.59
N PRO A 33 1.73 11.15 2.11
CA PRO A 33 1.72 12.58 1.88
C PRO A 33 2.06 13.33 3.18
N PRO A 34 2.77 14.48 3.10
CA PRO A 34 3.01 15.33 4.26
C PRO A 34 1.69 15.80 4.87
N GLU A 35 1.57 15.72 6.20
CA GLU A 35 0.37 16.11 6.94
C GLU A 35 0.76 16.48 8.38
N PHE A 36 -0.10 17.23 9.06
CA PHE A 36 0.11 17.59 10.47
C PHE A 36 -0.69 16.72 11.44
N ASP A 37 -1.78 16.12 10.95
CA ASP A 37 -2.69 15.25 11.68
C ASP A 37 -2.65 13.80 11.19
N CYS A 38 -3.33 12.90 11.91
CA CYS A 38 -3.41 11.47 11.59
C CYS A 38 -4.33 11.17 10.39
N GLY A 39 -4.04 11.78 9.23
CA GLY A 39 -4.81 11.67 8.00
C GLY A 39 -4.95 10.24 7.47
N GLU A 40 -5.96 10.04 6.64
CA GLU A 40 -6.24 8.79 5.93
C GLU A 40 -6.30 9.09 4.42
N TRP A 41 -5.62 8.29 3.60
CA TRP A 41 -5.59 8.44 2.14
C TRP A 41 -6.04 7.14 1.47
N SER A 42 -6.88 7.27 0.46
CA SER A 42 -7.23 6.16 -0.42
C SER A 42 -6.01 5.71 -1.21
N LEU A 43 -5.68 4.42 -1.12
CA LEU A 43 -4.68 3.84 -2.00
C LEU A 43 -5.22 3.80 -3.43
N PRO A 44 -4.40 4.12 -4.45
CA PRO A 44 -4.82 4.16 -5.84
C PRO A 44 -4.90 2.73 -6.41
N ILE A 45 -5.86 1.94 -5.93
CA ILE A 45 -6.11 0.57 -6.41
C ILE A 45 -7.24 0.66 -7.44
N PRO A 46 -6.93 0.55 -8.75
CA PRO A 46 -7.97 0.49 -9.75
C PRO A 46 -8.85 -0.73 -9.51
N ASP A 47 -10.15 -0.57 -9.72
CA ASP A 47 -11.14 -1.65 -9.72
C ASP A 47 -11.22 -2.45 -8.40
N ALA A 48 -10.93 -1.80 -7.26
CA ALA A 48 -11.12 -2.36 -5.91
C ALA A 48 -12.59 -2.70 -5.56
N GLY A 49 -13.53 -2.37 -6.46
CA GLY A 49 -14.93 -2.75 -6.41
C GLY A 49 -15.64 -2.14 -5.20
N THR A 50 -16.12 -3.01 -4.30
CA THR A 50 -16.88 -2.62 -3.11
C THR A 50 -16.01 -2.36 -1.89
N VAL A 51 -14.67 -2.38 -2.04
CA VAL A 51 -13.71 -2.17 -0.97
C VAL A 51 -12.92 -0.89 -1.23
N LEU A 52 -12.82 -0.05 -0.21
CA LEU A 52 -11.90 1.09 -0.17
C LEU A 52 -10.73 0.75 0.76
N VAL A 53 -9.52 0.83 0.22
CA VAL A 53 -8.28 0.63 0.99
C VAL A 53 -7.70 1.98 1.38
N LEU A 54 -7.53 2.21 2.67
CA LEU A 54 -7.01 3.44 3.24
C LEU A 54 -5.65 3.18 3.89
N ALA A 55 -4.68 4.06 3.61
CA ALA A 55 -3.46 4.18 4.39
C ALA A 55 -3.62 5.32 5.40
N LYS A 56 -3.42 5.04 6.69
CA LYS A 56 -3.47 6.01 7.78
C LYS A 56 -2.08 6.30 8.29
N HIS A 57 -1.74 7.58 8.44
CA HIS A 57 -0.49 7.98 9.09
C HIS A 57 -0.75 8.14 10.60
N ILE A 58 -0.12 7.31 11.44
CA ILE A 58 -0.30 7.42 12.90
C ILE A 58 0.73 8.32 13.58
N LYS A 59 1.77 8.74 12.84
CA LYS A 59 2.79 9.68 13.31
C LYS A 59 3.20 10.64 12.18
N PRO A 60 2.42 11.70 11.93
CA PRO A 60 2.53 12.54 10.72
C PRO A 60 3.91 13.21 10.51
N ARG A 61 4.69 13.34 11.60
CA ARG A 61 6.04 13.91 11.59
C ARG A 61 7.14 12.93 11.17
N THR A 62 6.84 11.64 11.02
CA THR A 62 7.78 10.67 10.44
C THR A 62 7.65 10.73 8.91
N ASN A 63 8.76 10.81 8.19
CA ASN A 63 8.72 10.52 6.75
C ASN A 63 8.51 9.01 6.60
N SER A 64 7.31 8.58 6.25
CA SER A 64 6.94 7.16 6.24
C SER A 64 6.69 6.66 4.83
N SER A 65 7.30 5.53 4.50
CA SER A 65 7.19 4.91 3.18
C SER A 65 7.31 3.40 3.28
N VAL A 66 6.40 2.68 2.64
CA VAL A 66 6.37 1.20 2.61
C VAL A 66 6.18 0.70 1.19
N THR A 67 6.62 -0.51 0.90
CA THR A 67 6.39 -1.11 -0.42
C THR A 67 4.94 -1.53 -0.63
N TYR A 68 4.49 -1.55 -1.88
CA TYR A 68 3.20 -2.16 -2.22
C TYR A 68 3.16 -3.67 -1.90
N THR A 69 4.31 -4.34 -1.88
CA THR A 69 4.44 -5.74 -1.43
C THR A 69 4.18 -5.88 0.07
N ASP A 70 4.62 -4.93 0.89
CA ASP A 70 4.32 -4.89 2.32
C ASP A 70 2.83 -4.62 2.57
N ILE A 71 2.21 -3.73 1.78
CA ILE A 71 0.77 -3.50 1.82
C ILE A 71 0.00 -4.78 1.46
N ALA A 72 0.38 -5.48 0.39
CA ALA A 72 -0.23 -6.75 0.00
C ALA A 72 -0.09 -7.80 1.11
N ARG A 73 1.11 -7.95 1.71
CA ARG A 73 1.34 -8.84 2.86
C ARG A 73 0.41 -8.56 4.02
N THR A 74 0.17 -7.28 4.29
CA THR A 74 -0.75 -6.83 5.35
C THR A 74 -2.20 -7.24 5.04
N ILE A 75 -2.63 -7.15 3.78
CA ILE A 75 -4.01 -7.42 3.38
C ILE A 75 -4.31 -8.92 3.33
N ASN A 76 -3.50 -9.70 2.60
CA ASN A 76 -3.83 -11.10 2.28
C ASN A 76 -2.69 -12.09 2.54
N GLY A 77 -1.57 -11.64 3.10
CA GLY A 77 -0.37 -12.46 3.32
C GLY A 77 0.67 -12.33 2.21
N GLY A 78 0.36 -11.67 1.09
CA GLY A 78 1.29 -11.40 -0.02
C GLY A 78 1.09 -12.36 -1.19
N ALA A 79 2.10 -12.48 -2.05
CA ALA A 79 2.13 -13.48 -3.11
C ALA A 79 2.46 -14.86 -2.51
N ASP A 80 1.69 -15.87 -2.87
CA ASP A 80 1.84 -17.26 -2.41
C ASP A 80 2.04 -17.42 -0.88
N PRO A 81 1.13 -16.89 -0.06
CA PRO A 81 1.31 -16.88 1.39
C PRO A 81 1.20 -18.29 1.97
N THR A 82 2.05 -18.59 2.95
CA THR A 82 1.84 -19.73 3.83
C THR A 82 0.52 -19.59 4.60
N SER A 83 -0.01 -20.70 5.12
CA SER A 83 -1.22 -20.68 5.95
C SER A 83 -1.07 -19.74 7.16
N ALA A 84 0.13 -19.63 7.73
CA ALA A 84 0.42 -18.73 8.84
C ALA A 84 0.41 -17.26 8.42
N GLU A 85 1.03 -16.91 7.29
CA GLU A 85 1.03 -15.54 6.76
C GLU A 85 -0.37 -15.07 6.38
N LYS A 86 -1.16 -15.96 5.74
CA LYS A 86 -2.55 -15.65 5.43
C LYS A 86 -3.35 -15.44 6.71
N ALA A 87 -3.23 -16.32 7.70
CA ALA A 87 -3.93 -16.19 8.99
C ALA A 87 -3.56 -14.91 9.76
N ALA A 88 -2.33 -14.42 9.61
CA ALA A 88 -1.85 -13.18 10.23
C ALA A 88 -2.22 -11.89 9.46
N SER A 89 -2.76 -12.03 8.24
CA SER A 89 -3.20 -10.90 7.40
C SER A 89 -4.62 -10.45 7.73
N LEU A 90 -4.99 -9.24 7.29
CA LEU A 90 -6.33 -8.67 7.50
C LEU A 90 -7.46 -9.60 7.06
N LEU A 91 -7.33 -10.22 5.89
CA LEU A 91 -8.38 -11.10 5.33
C LEU A 91 -8.42 -12.47 6.02
N GLY A 92 -7.29 -13.01 6.49
CA GLY A 92 -7.26 -14.31 7.16
C GLY A 92 -7.57 -14.25 8.65
N ALA A 93 -7.33 -13.12 9.30
CA ALA A 93 -7.71 -12.86 10.69
C ALA A 93 -9.20 -12.43 10.83
N CYS A 94 -9.99 -12.56 9.76
CA CYS A 94 -11.39 -12.10 9.67
C CYS A 94 -11.59 -10.65 10.16
N GLY A 95 -10.61 -9.78 9.94
CA GLY A 95 -10.67 -8.39 10.39
C GLY A 95 -10.77 -8.21 11.91
N SER A 96 -10.25 -9.15 12.71
CA SER A 96 -10.25 -9.10 14.19
C SER A 96 -9.72 -7.80 14.80
N GLY A 97 -8.92 -7.03 14.04
CA GLY A 97 -8.49 -5.66 14.35
C GLY A 97 -9.47 -4.53 13.95
N GLY A 98 -10.74 -4.83 13.68
CA GLY A 98 -11.72 -3.84 13.20
C GLY A 98 -11.51 -3.42 11.74
N GLY A 99 -10.96 -4.33 10.91
CA GLY A 99 -10.66 -4.06 9.50
C GLY A 99 -9.40 -3.21 9.27
N MET A 100 -8.54 -3.05 10.28
CA MET A 100 -7.29 -2.30 10.18
C MET A 100 -6.11 -3.01 10.84
N GLN A 101 -4.91 -2.83 10.30
CA GLN A 101 -3.69 -3.48 10.76
C GLN A 101 -2.47 -2.61 10.41
N GLY A 102 -1.50 -2.53 11.32
CA GLY A 102 -0.19 -1.93 11.02
C GLY A 102 0.51 -2.69 9.89
N VAL A 103 1.22 -1.97 9.02
CA VAL A 103 1.86 -2.61 7.86
C VAL A 103 2.83 -3.72 8.28
N THR A 104 2.67 -4.90 7.70
CA THR A 104 3.58 -6.06 7.86
C THR A 104 4.80 -5.89 6.94
N VAL A 105 5.79 -5.16 7.45
CA VAL A 105 6.99 -4.77 6.71
C VAL A 105 7.98 -5.92 6.56
N ASN A 106 8.48 -6.13 5.33
CA ASN A 106 9.67 -6.91 5.09
C ASN A 106 10.89 -5.99 5.00
N ALA A 107 11.58 -5.78 6.13
CA ALA A 107 12.76 -4.90 6.18
C ALA A 107 13.92 -5.35 5.27
N LYS A 108 13.86 -6.58 4.73
CA LYS A 108 14.86 -7.11 3.77
C LYS A 108 14.51 -6.78 2.31
N ASP A 109 13.38 -6.13 2.03
CA ASP A 109 13.02 -5.73 0.67
C ASP A 109 14.11 -4.80 0.08
N PRO A 110 14.65 -5.09 -1.11
CA PRO A 110 15.71 -4.28 -1.72
C PRO A 110 15.28 -2.83 -1.98
N ALA A 111 13.98 -2.53 -2.08
CA ALA A 111 13.48 -1.16 -2.22
C ALA A 111 13.97 -0.23 -1.10
N TYR A 112 14.13 -0.76 0.12
CA TYR A 112 14.62 -0.02 1.29
C TYR A 112 16.13 0.22 1.31
N ASN A 113 16.87 -0.42 0.39
CA ASN A 113 18.32 -0.25 0.25
C ASN A 113 18.69 0.60 -0.98
N THR A 114 17.70 1.10 -1.72
CA THR A 114 17.97 1.95 -2.88
C THR A 114 18.54 3.31 -2.45
N PRO A 115 19.46 3.91 -3.25
CA PRO A 115 19.99 5.23 -2.94
C PRO A 115 18.90 6.29 -2.76
N GLY A 116 17.83 6.24 -3.57
CA GLY A 116 16.70 7.15 -3.47
C GLY A 116 15.95 7.03 -2.14
N TYR A 117 15.67 5.80 -1.68
CA TYR A 117 15.03 5.58 -0.39
C TYR A 117 15.91 6.07 0.76
N ILE A 118 17.19 5.71 0.78
CA ILE A 118 18.14 6.13 1.82
C ILE A 118 18.23 7.66 1.86
N ALA A 119 18.34 8.32 0.70
CA ALA A 119 18.42 9.78 0.60
C ALA A 119 17.14 10.47 1.11
N SER A 120 15.97 9.85 0.92
CA SER A 120 14.69 10.39 1.40
C SER A 120 14.56 10.41 2.93
N LYS A 121 15.36 9.61 3.64
CA LYS A 121 15.27 9.38 5.09
C LYS A 121 13.90 8.86 5.54
N ALA A 122 13.13 8.27 4.61
CA ALA A 122 11.88 7.63 4.94
C ALA A 122 12.11 6.39 5.82
N LYS A 123 11.09 6.02 6.59
CA LYS A 123 11.08 4.84 7.45
C LYS A 123 9.87 3.95 7.12
N PRO A 124 10.01 2.62 7.17
CA PRO A 124 8.90 1.71 6.86
C PRO A 124 8.12 1.44 8.15
N GLN A 125 7.45 2.46 8.67
CA GLN A 125 6.73 2.42 9.95
C GLN A 125 5.67 3.51 10.00
N ASP A 126 4.88 3.51 11.08
CA ASP A 126 3.88 4.54 11.36
C ASP A 126 2.73 4.60 10.34
N ILE A 127 2.50 3.51 9.59
CA ILE A 127 1.40 3.36 8.62
C ILE A 127 0.48 2.21 9.06
N ILE A 128 -0.82 2.46 9.03
CA ILE A 128 -1.88 1.44 9.18
C ILE A 128 -2.63 1.30 7.86
N ILE A 129 -2.92 0.07 7.46
CA ILE A 129 -3.82 -0.25 6.35
C ILE A 129 -5.18 -0.57 6.91
N LYS A 130 -6.22 0.02 6.31
CA LYS A 130 -7.61 -0.14 6.70
C LYS A 130 -8.45 -0.49 5.48
N LEU A 131 -9.29 -1.51 5.61
CA LEU A 131 -10.26 -1.93 4.62
C LEU A 131 -11.64 -1.51 5.10
N VAL A 132 -12.34 -0.71 4.29
CA VAL A 132 -13.74 -0.38 4.53
C VAL A 132 -14.58 -0.72 3.32
N ARG A 133 -15.89 -0.88 3.54
CA ARG A 133 -16.84 -0.92 2.42
C ARG A 133 -16.80 0.43 1.71
N ALA A 134 -16.56 0.43 0.40
CA ALA A 134 -16.69 1.62 -0.41
C ALA A 134 -18.14 2.13 -0.34
N ALA A 135 -18.33 3.45 -0.31
CA ALA A 135 -19.67 4.01 -0.34
C ALA A 135 -20.41 3.52 -1.59
N SER A 136 -21.60 2.95 -1.40
CA SER A 136 -22.50 2.66 -2.50
C SER A 136 -23.09 3.97 -3.00
N SER A 137 -22.83 4.31 -4.26
CA SER A 137 -23.56 5.37 -4.99
C SER A 137 -25.02 5.03 -5.15
#